data_AF-A0A6N3GC71-F1
#
_entry.id   AF-A0A6N3GC71-F1
#
_cell.length_a   1.000
_cell.length_b   1.000
_cell.length_c   1.000
_cell.angle_alpha   90.00
_cell.angle_beta   90.00
_cell.angle_gamma   90.00
#
_symmetry.space_group_name_H-M   'P 1'
#
loop_
_entity.id
_entity.type
_entity.pdbx_description
1 polymer ?
#
loop_
_entity_poly.entity_id
_entity_poly.type
_entity_poly.pdbx_seq_one_letter_code
_entity_poly.pdbx_strand_id
1 'polypeptide(L)'
;MNKLILIVMVICLNVQICKAYKNGTLWPGKVVRLDVDASAGYFNPQWSVNNPTVSLSGSGFYRNVTADRYFGGTCIITCSYDYYVGTSKYNRKVTWEYDCADNTFTLSPTNMNIGIGKSKALSWTFDWATYKVPAMQFSGYDPSIIDVSPDGTVLGKKEGSTTVYASSDLGSN
;
A
#
# COMPACT_ATOMS: atom_id res chain seq x y z
N MET A 1 36.40 -53.46 -11.26
CA MET A 1 35.73 -52.63 -10.24
C MET A 1 36.15 -51.17 -10.43
N ASN A 2 35.40 -50.41 -11.22
CA ASN A 2 35.63 -48.97 -11.40
C ASN A 2 35.03 -48.21 -10.22
N LYS A 3 35.86 -47.51 -9.43
CA LYS A 3 35.38 -46.58 -8.41
C LYS A 3 34.98 -45.26 -9.09
N LEU A 4 33.68 -45.03 -9.19
CA LEU A 4 33.07 -43.77 -9.58
C LEU A 4 33.35 -42.74 -8.47
N ILE A 5 34.18 -41.74 -8.73
CA ILE A 5 34.40 -40.62 -7.80
C ILE A 5 33.28 -39.59 -8.06
N LEU A 6 32.33 -39.51 -7.13
CA LEU A 6 31.26 -38.53 -7.15
C LEU A 6 31.80 -37.20 -6.59
N ILE A 7 32.11 -36.24 -7.46
CA ILE A 7 32.43 -34.87 -7.04
C ILE A 7 31.10 -34.17 -6.73
N VAL A 8 30.75 -34.10 -5.44
CA VAL A 8 29.62 -33.29 -4.96
C VAL A 8 30.08 -31.83 -4.99
N MET A 9 29.76 -31.14 -6.09
CA MET A 9 29.93 -29.69 -6.21
C MET A 9 28.87 -29.03 -5.34
N VAL A 10 29.26 -28.64 -4.13
CA VAL A 10 28.43 -27.84 -3.23
C VAL A 10 28.26 -26.47 -3.89
N ILE A 11 27.10 -26.25 -4.51
CA ILE A 11 26.67 -24.93 -4.96
C ILE A 11 26.37 -24.14 -3.69
N CYS A 12 27.36 -23.38 -3.21
CA CYS A 12 27.16 -22.32 -2.25
C CYS A 12 26.31 -21.24 -2.92
N LEU A 13 24.98 -21.41 -2.88
CA LEU A 13 24.05 -20.30 -3.06
C LEU A 13 24.44 -19.26 -2.01
N ASN A 14 25.12 -18.20 -2.45
CA ASN A 14 25.27 -16.96 -1.71
C ASN A 14 23.87 -16.37 -1.53
N VAL A 15 23.10 -16.95 -0.60
CA VAL A 15 21.96 -16.26 -0.02
C VAL A 15 22.59 -15.16 0.81
N GLN A 16 22.82 -14.00 0.20
CA GLN A 16 22.99 -12.77 0.96
C GLN A 16 21.70 -12.61 1.76
N ILE A 17 21.69 -13.10 2.99
CA ILE A 17 20.64 -12.84 3.98
C ILE A 17 20.76 -11.35 4.28
N CYS A 18 20.12 -10.53 3.45
CA CYS A 18 19.93 -9.13 3.74
C CYS A 18 18.97 -9.11 4.92
N LYS A 19 19.48 -8.68 6.09
CA LYS A 19 18.63 -8.38 7.23
C LYS A 19 17.63 -7.32 6.78
N ALA A 20 16.38 -7.73 6.61
CA ALA A 20 15.29 -6.80 6.46
C ALA A 20 15.08 -6.14 7.83
N TYR A 21 15.06 -4.82 7.84
CA TYR A 21 14.70 -4.07 9.04
C TYR A 21 13.20 -3.77 8.93
N LYS A 22 12.42 -4.08 9.98
CA LYS A 22 11.07 -3.56 10.09
C LYS A 22 11.17 -2.08 10.41
N ASN A 23 10.80 -1.24 9.44
CA ASN A 23 11.03 0.21 9.51
C ASN A 23 9.77 1.00 9.93
N GLY A 24 8.70 0.31 10.29
CA GLY A 24 7.53 0.89 10.96
C GLY A 24 6.24 0.68 10.17
N THR A 25 5.40 1.71 10.19
CA THR A 25 4.05 1.68 9.62
C THR A 25 3.90 2.81 8.59
N LEU A 26 3.44 2.46 7.39
CA LEU A 26 3.00 3.44 6.40
C LEU A 26 1.56 3.85 6.71
N TRP A 27 1.28 5.14 6.56
CA TRP A 27 -0.07 5.69 6.72
C TRP A 27 -0.54 6.10 5.33
N PRO A 28 -1.71 5.64 4.83
CA PRO A 28 -2.19 5.98 3.49
C PRO A 28 -2.13 7.49 3.22
N GLY A 29 -1.48 7.88 2.12
CA GLY A 29 -1.23 9.26 1.70
C GLY A 29 -0.03 9.95 2.36
N LYS A 30 0.52 9.43 3.46
CA LYS A 30 1.69 10.02 4.11
C LYS A 30 2.98 9.62 3.39
N VAL A 31 3.81 10.62 3.07
CA VAL A 31 5.14 10.39 2.49
C VAL A 31 6.14 10.05 3.59
N VAL A 32 6.86 8.94 3.40
CA VAL A 32 8.04 8.56 4.19
C VAL A 32 9.26 8.58 3.28
N ARG A 33 10.36 9.18 3.74
CA ARG A 33 11.62 9.16 3.00
C ARG A 33 12.48 8.00 3.46
N LEU A 34 12.98 7.23 2.50
CA LEU A 34 14.00 6.21 2.70
C LEU A 34 15.29 6.65 2.02
N ASP A 35 16.40 6.49 2.72
CA ASP A 35 17.73 6.78 2.23
C ASP A 35 18.63 5.56 2.46
N VAL A 36 19.48 5.26 1.48
CA VAL A 36 20.67 4.44 1.69
C VAL A 36 21.80 5.40 2.07
N ASP A 37 22.47 5.15 3.20
CA ASP A 37 23.70 5.86 3.59
C ASP A 37 24.84 5.54 2.61
N ALA A 38 24.80 6.19 1.45
CA ALA A 38 25.71 5.91 0.36
C ALA A 38 27.10 6.49 0.64
N SER A 39 28.12 5.68 0.37
CA SER A 39 29.52 6.08 0.49
C SER A 39 30.16 6.28 -0.89
N ALA A 40 31.34 6.88 -0.92
CA ALA A 40 32.13 6.98 -2.15
C ALA A 40 32.34 5.58 -2.77
N GLY A 41 32.03 5.46 -4.07
CA GLY A 41 32.11 4.20 -4.81
C GLY A 41 30.81 3.40 -4.89
N TYR A 42 29.70 3.89 -4.34
CA TYR A 42 28.37 3.29 -4.54
C TYR A 42 27.69 3.90 -5.77
N PHE A 43 27.06 3.07 -6.62
CA PHE A 43 26.43 3.53 -7.86
C PHE A 43 25.31 2.58 -8.34
N ASN A 44 24.60 2.99 -9.40
CA ASN A 44 23.49 2.25 -10.03
C ASN A 44 22.35 1.79 -9.08
N PRO A 45 21.81 2.65 -8.20
CA PRO A 45 20.71 2.25 -7.31
C PRO A 45 19.44 1.89 -8.10
N GLN A 46 18.96 0.67 -7.91
CA GLN A 46 17.71 0.13 -8.45
C GLN A 46 16.73 -0.07 -7.30
N TRP A 47 15.55 0.53 -7.42
CA TRP A 47 14.51 0.46 -6.39
C TRP A 47 13.35 -0.39 -6.87
N SER A 48 12.79 -1.19 -5.97
CA SER A 48 11.58 -1.96 -6.20
C SER A 48 10.72 -2.03 -4.94
N VAL A 49 9.44 -2.29 -5.14
CA VAL A 49 8.46 -2.52 -4.09
C VAL A 49 7.59 -3.70 -4.48
N ASN A 50 7.29 -4.60 -3.54
CA ASN A 50 6.51 -5.80 -3.82
C ASN A 50 4.99 -5.59 -3.77
N ASN A 51 4.55 -4.40 -3.35
CA ASN A 51 3.14 -4.05 -3.20
C ASN A 51 2.76 -2.94 -4.18
N PRO A 52 1.83 -3.18 -5.13
CA PRO A 52 1.43 -2.20 -6.14
C PRO A 52 0.62 -1.02 -5.58
N THR A 53 0.16 -1.10 -4.33
CA THR A 53 -0.51 0.01 -3.63
C THR A 53 0.46 0.99 -2.99
N VAL A 54 1.77 0.73 -3.10
CA VAL A 54 2.82 1.61 -2.59
C VAL A 54 3.59 2.19 -3.75
N SER A 55 3.62 3.52 -3.82
CA SER A 55 4.32 4.28 -4.84
C SER A 55 5.71 4.71 -4.37
N LEU A 56 6.68 4.62 -5.29
CA LEU A 56 8.05 5.12 -5.09
C LEU A 56 8.29 6.32 -6.02
N SER A 57 8.80 7.41 -5.46
CA SER A 57 9.21 8.60 -6.23
C SER A 57 10.57 9.12 -5.77
N GLY A 58 11.22 9.95 -6.59
CA GLY A 58 12.60 10.41 -6.36
C GLY A 58 13.63 9.66 -7.20
N SER A 59 14.92 9.94 -6.96
CA SER A 59 16.03 9.41 -7.77
C SER A 59 17.28 9.11 -6.94
N GLY A 60 18.21 8.33 -7.49
CA GLY A 60 19.44 7.96 -6.79
C GLY A 60 19.21 7.06 -5.57
N PHE A 61 19.98 7.31 -4.50
CA PHE A 61 20.03 6.51 -3.27
C PHE A 61 18.95 6.85 -2.24
N TYR A 62 17.94 7.63 -2.63
CA TYR A 62 16.77 7.86 -1.80
C TYR A 62 15.48 7.62 -2.57
N ARG A 63 14.40 7.30 -1.85
CA ARG A 63 13.04 7.30 -2.38
C ARG A 63 12.06 7.86 -1.37
N ASN A 64 11.12 8.64 -1.89
CA ASN A 64 9.86 8.91 -1.21
C ASN A 64 8.93 7.72 -1.42
N VAL A 65 8.38 7.22 -0.33
CA VAL A 65 7.49 6.07 -0.25
C VAL A 65 6.13 6.55 0.24
N THR A 66 5.08 6.21 -0.49
CA THR A 66 3.71 6.54 -0.12
C THR A 66 2.84 5.31 -0.30
N ALA A 67 2.07 4.94 0.73
CA ALA A 67 0.95 4.01 0.54
C ALA A 67 -0.21 4.78 -0.10
N ASP A 68 -0.58 4.45 -1.33
CA ASP A 68 -1.64 5.15 -2.06
C ASP A 68 -3.04 4.82 -1.51
N ARG A 69 -3.17 3.63 -0.91
CA ARG A 69 -4.34 3.12 -0.19
C ARG A 69 -3.88 2.14 0.88
N TYR A 70 -4.79 1.76 1.78
CA TYR A 70 -4.56 0.71 2.76
C TYR A 70 -4.20 -0.62 2.08
N PHE A 71 -3.30 -1.37 2.72
CA PHE A 71 -2.97 -2.73 2.34
C PHE A 71 -2.82 -3.60 3.58
N GLY A 72 -3.31 -4.84 3.51
CA GLY A 72 -3.03 -5.85 4.51
C GLY A 72 -1.65 -6.49 4.30
N GLY A 73 -1.10 -7.06 5.37
CA GLY A 73 0.19 -7.73 5.35
C GLY A 73 1.39 -6.78 5.25
N THR A 74 2.55 -7.34 4.93
CA THR A 74 3.83 -6.62 4.95
C THR A 74 4.28 -6.27 3.54
N CYS A 75 4.52 -4.97 3.31
CA CYS A 75 5.18 -4.43 2.13
C CYS A 75 6.70 -4.46 2.32
N ILE A 76 7.42 -4.85 1.26
CA ILE A 76 8.88 -4.88 1.21
C ILE A 76 9.34 -3.94 0.11
N ILE A 77 10.14 -2.95 0.51
CA ILE A 77 10.84 -2.03 -0.39
C ILE A 77 12.30 -2.43 -0.43
N THR A 78 12.87 -2.53 -1.63
CA THR A 78 14.25 -2.95 -1.83
C THR A 78 15.01 -1.89 -2.62
N CYS A 79 16.22 -1.56 -2.16
CA CYS A 79 17.23 -0.89 -2.97
C CYS A 79 18.39 -1.86 -3.23
N SER A 80 18.67 -2.15 -4.49
CA SER A 80 19.85 -2.88 -4.95
C SER A 80 20.83 -1.90 -5.59
N TYR A 81 22.10 -1.96 -5.23
CA TYR A 81 23.12 -1.08 -5.80
C TYR A 81 24.47 -1.77 -5.91
N ASP A 82 25.31 -1.21 -6.77
CA ASP A 82 26.66 -1.70 -7.00
C ASP A 82 27.68 -0.87 -6.21
N TYR A 83 28.78 -1.49 -5.82
CA TYR A 83 29.92 -0.81 -5.22
C TYR A 83 31.25 -1.48 -5.59
N TYR A 84 32.34 -0.72 -5.47
CA TYR A 84 33.70 -1.23 -5.68
C TYR A 84 34.42 -1.52 -4.36
N VAL A 85 35.19 -2.60 -4.35
CA VAL A 85 36.27 -2.83 -3.37
C VAL A 85 37.54 -3.05 -4.18
N GLY A 86 38.44 -2.07 -4.17
CA GLY A 86 39.54 -2.02 -5.14
C GLY A 86 39.00 -1.91 -6.56
N THR A 87 39.39 -2.84 -7.44
CA THR A 87 38.92 -2.92 -8.84
C THR A 87 37.72 -3.86 -9.01
N SER A 88 37.35 -4.61 -7.98
CA SER A 88 36.27 -5.60 -8.05
C SER A 88 34.92 -4.96 -7.75
N LYS A 89 33.93 -5.25 -8.60
CA LYS A 89 32.55 -4.80 -8.48
C LYS A 89 31.72 -5.82 -7.70
N TYR A 90 30.91 -5.33 -6.76
CA TYR A 90 29.99 -6.10 -5.94
C TYR A 90 28.59 -5.49 -6.00
N ASN A 91 27.58 -6.31 -5.68
CA ASN A 91 26.20 -5.87 -5.53
C ASN A 91 25.79 -6.01 -4.05
N ARG A 92 24.97 -5.07 -3.58
CA ARG A 92 24.39 -5.05 -2.23
C ARG A 92 22.91 -4.73 -2.31
N LYS A 93 22.14 -5.33 -1.41
CA LYS A 93 20.72 -5.03 -1.22
C LYS A 93 20.45 -4.51 0.18
N VAL A 94 19.54 -3.56 0.26
CA VAL A 94 18.95 -3.04 1.51
C VAL A 94 17.44 -3.16 1.37
N THR A 95 16.78 -3.66 2.43
CA THR A 95 15.35 -3.89 2.44
C THR A 95 14.70 -3.24 3.65
N TRP A 96 13.52 -2.67 3.42
CA TRP A 96 12.66 -2.08 4.44
C TRP A 96 11.31 -2.78 4.42
N GLU A 97 10.86 -3.24 5.58
CA GLU A 97 9.53 -3.83 5.77
C GLU A 97 8.59 -2.84 6.44
N TYR A 98 7.39 -2.73 5.90
CA TYR A 98 6.33 -1.85 6.39
C TYR A 98 4.99 -2.57 6.42
N ASP A 99 4.26 -2.38 7.51
CA ASP A 99 2.81 -2.64 7.54
C ASP A 99 2.06 -1.36 7.20
N CYS A 100 0.75 -1.45 6.95
CA CYS A 100 -0.10 -0.28 6.73
C CYS A 100 -0.96 0.01 7.97
N ALA A 101 -1.10 1.28 8.32
CA ALA A 101 -2.03 1.71 9.36
C ALA A 101 -3.46 1.59 8.83
N ASP A 102 -4.28 0.83 9.54
CA ASP A 102 -5.71 0.72 9.27
C ASP A 102 -6.46 1.93 9.84
N ASN A 103 -7.39 2.48 9.07
CA ASN A 103 -8.29 3.56 9.49
C ASN A 103 -9.74 3.14 9.25
N THR A 104 -10.45 2.79 10.31
CA THR A 104 -11.87 2.50 10.17
C THR A 104 -12.67 3.80 10.15
N PHE A 105 -13.87 3.74 9.59
CA PHE A 105 -14.77 4.87 9.56
C PHE A 105 -16.16 4.47 10.05
N THR A 106 -16.86 5.47 10.58
CA THR A 106 -18.26 5.37 10.97
C THR A 106 -19.12 6.12 9.96
N LEU A 107 -20.25 5.53 9.56
CA LEU A 107 -21.19 6.12 8.61
C LEU A 107 -22.47 6.57 9.34
N SER A 108 -22.99 7.75 8.98
CA SER A 108 -24.21 8.30 9.53
C SER A 108 -25.06 9.01 8.46
N PRO A 109 -26.40 8.96 8.53
CA PRO A 109 -27.17 8.08 9.41
C PRO A 109 -27.19 6.63 8.89
N THR A 110 -27.41 5.66 9.78
CA THR A 110 -27.51 4.23 9.43
C THR A 110 -28.89 3.82 8.89
N ASN A 111 -29.89 4.66 9.13
CA ASN A 111 -31.25 4.50 8.61
C ASN A 111 -31.74 5.84 8.10
N MET A 112 -32.40 5.83 6.94
CA MET A 112 -32.83 7.07 6.29
C MET A 112 -34.13 6.86 5.53
N ASN A 113 -35.09 7.76 5.74
CA ASN A 113 -36.26 7.88 4.89
C ASN A 113 -36.07 9.06 3.93
N ILE A 114 -36.24 8.83 2.62
CA ILE A 114 -36.00 9.79 1.55
C ILE A 114 -37.26 9.83 0.67
N GLY A 115 -37.80 11.03 0.44
CA GLY A 115 -38.90 11.20 -0.50
C GLY A 115 -38.44 11.04 -1.95
N ILE A 116 -39.34 10.60 -2.83
CA ILE A 116 -39.05 10.50 -4.26
C ILE A 116 -38.65 11.88 -4.82
N GLY A 117 -37.57 11.93 -5.60
CA GLY A 117 -37.00 13.15 -6.15
C GLY A 117 -36.29 14.04 -5.12
N LYS A 118 -36.12 13.58 -3.87
CA LYS A 118 -35.36 14.26 -2.82
C LYS A 118 -34.05 13.55 -2.57
N SER A 119 -33.09 14.30 -2.04
CA SER A 119 -31.80 13.77 -1.66
C SER A 119 -31.50 14.01 -0.19
N LYS A 120 -30.63 13.16 0.35
CA LYS A 120 -30.04 13.33 1.68
C LYS A 120 -28.59 12.85 1.63
N ALA A 121 -27.72 13.54 2.36
CA ALA A 121 -26.31 13.21 2.42
C ALA A 121 -26.02 12.19 3.50
N LEU A 122 -25.13 11.25 3.19
CA LEU A 122 -24.38 10.50 4.18
C LEU A 122 -23.22 11.35 4.71
N SER A 123 -22.76 11.04 5.90
CA SER A 123 -21.58 11.64 6.52
C SER A 123 -20.73 10.52 7.12
N TRP A 124 -19.41 10.71 7.12
CA TRP A 124 -18.49 9.75 7.69
C TRP A 124 -17.37 10.43 8.47
N THR A 125 -16.88 9.73 9.49
CA THR A 125 -15.74 10.15 10.29
C THR A 125 -14.77 8.99 10.45
N PHE A 126 -13.47 9.29 10.33
CA PHE A 126 -12.38 8.34 10.52
C PHE A 126 -11.86 8.40 11.95
N ASP A 127 -11.32 7.28 12.44
CA ASP A 127 -10.78 7.18 13.81
C ASP A 127 -9.63 8.17 14.07
N TRP A 128 -8.89 8.51 13.01
CA TRP A 128 -7.78 9.46 13.07
C TRP A 128 -7.65 10.29 11.78
N ALA A 129 -6.96 11.42 11.90
CA ALA A 129 -6.81 12.42 10.85
C ALA A 129 -6.09 11.86 9.60
N THR A 130 -6.69 12.02 8.43
CA THR A 130 -6.20 11.42 7.18
C THR A 130 -5.11 12.28 6.53
N TYR A 131 -4.16 11.63 5.84
CA TYR A 131 -3.09 12.32 5.09
C TYR A 131 -3.43 12.55 3.61
N LYS A 132 -4.59 12.07 3.18
CA LYS A 132 -5.17 12.27 1.85
C LYS A 132 -6.68 12.41 1.95
N VAL A 133 -7.29 12.89 0.87
CA VAL A 133 -8.74 12.83 0.71
C VAL A 133 -9.15 11.35 0.59
N PRO A 134 -10.02 10.83 1.48
CA PRO A 134 -10.49 9.45 1.41
C PRO A 134 -11.31 9.20 0.14
N ALA A 135 -11.06 8.09 -0.54
CA ALA A 135 -11.92 7.65 -1.63
C ALA A 135 -12.99 6.71 -1.09
N MET A 136 -14.24 7.16 -1.10
CA MET A 136 -15.39 6.36 -0.68
C MET A 136 -15.99 5.59 -1.86
N GLN A 137 -16.50 4.39 -1.59
CA GLN A 137 -17.22 3.55 -2.54
C GLN A 137 -18.54 3.11 -1.92
N PHE A 138 -19.63 3.19 -2.68
CA PHE A 138 -20.97 2.79 -2.25
C PHE A 138 -21.51 1.66 -3.13
N SER A 139 -22.15 0.67 -2.51
CA SER A 139 -22.56 -0.56 -3.22
C SER A 139 -23.74 -1.27 -2.55
N GLY A 140 -24.22 -2.34 -3.20
CA GLY A 140 -25.26 -3.25 -2.70
C GLY A 140 -26.69 -2.70 -2.64
N TYR A 141 -26.90 -1.48 -3.14
CA TYR A 141 -28.22 -0.87 -3.25
C TYR A 141 -28.89 -1.17 -4.59
N ASP A 142 -30.21 -1.05 -4.62
CA ASP A 142 -31.01 -1.15 -5.84
C ASP A 142 -31.03 0.21 -6.58
N PRO A 143 -30.38 0.32 -7.76
CA PRO A 143 -30.30 1.57 -8.50
C PRO A 143 -31.64 2.03 -9.11
N SER A 144 -32.67 1.17 -9.10
CA SER A 144 -34.04 1.52 -9.50
C SER A 144 -34.80 2.24 -8.38
N ILE A 145 -34.42 2.03 -7.11
CA ILE A 145 -35.04 2.66 -5.93
C ILE A 145 -34.30 3.94 -5.55
N ILE A 146 -32.96 3.92 -5.56
CA ILE A 146 -32.14 5.08 -5.21
C ILE A 146 -30.95 5.27 -6.17
N ASP A 147 -30.28 6.41 -6.05
CA ASP A 147 -28.91 6.60 -6.55
C ASP A 147 -28.00 7.05 -5.41
N VAL A 148 -26.72 6.69 -5.46
CA VAL A 148 -25.73 7.16 -4.50
C VAL A 148 -24.56 7.77 -5.25
N SER A 149 -24.34 9.06 -5.04
CA SER A 149 -23.23 9.80 -5.64
C SER A 149 -21.91 9.54 -4.89
N PRO A 150 -20.74 9.76 -5.53
CA PRO A 150 -19.44 9.54 -4.88
C PRO A 150 -19.18 10.38 -3.62
N ASP A 151 -19.88 11.51 -3.48
CA ASP A 151 -19.85 12.37 -2.29
C ASP A 151 -20.79 11.88 -1.16
N GLY A 152 -21.45 10.74 -1.34
CA GLY A 152 -22.38 10.16 -0.38
C GLY A 152 -23.80 10.75 -0.43
N THR A 153 -24.12 11.57 -1.44
CA THR A 153 -25.49 12.05 -1.62
C THR A 153 -26.39 10.94 -2.17
N VAL A 154 -27.43 10.58 -1.41
CA VAL A 154 -28.43 9.56 -1.78
C VAL A 154 -29.67 10.23 -2.34
N LEU A 155 -30.06 9.89 -3.57
CA LEU A 155 -31.27 10.38 -4.26
C LEU A 155 -32.35 9.29 -4.28
N GLY A 156 -33.56 9.61 -3.81
CA GLY A 156 -34.72 8.71 -3.93
C GLY A 156 -35.34 8.76 -5.34
N LYS A 157 -35.47 7.61 -6.00
CA LYS A 157 -36.06 7.48 -7.35
C LYS A 157 -37.46 6.87 -7.34
N LYS A 158 -37.69 5.85 -6.51
CA LYS A 158 -38.94 5.08 -6.47
C LYS A 158 -39.25 4.62 -5.05
N GLU A 159 -40.52 4.34 -4.77
CA GLU A 159 -40.92 3.68 -3.53
C GLU A 159 -40.26 2.29 -3.40
N GLY A 160 -39.77 1.99 -2.21
CA GLY A 160 -39.08 0.73 -1.91
C GLY A 160 -38.15 0.88 -0.72
N SER A 161 -37.40 -0.19 -0.43
CA SER A 161 -36.36 -0.23 0.59
C SER A 161 -35.13 -0.94 0.03
N THR A 162 -33.95 -0.45 0.36
CA THR A 162 -32.68 -1.06 -0.04
C THR A 162 -31.59 -0.73 0.98
N THR A 163 -30.48 -1.46 0.93
CA THR A 163 -29.34 -1.28 1.84
C THR A 163 -28.15 -0.75 1.04
N VAL A 164 -27.49 0.28 1.57
CA VAL A 164 -26.24 0.81 1.00
C VAL A 164 -25.08 0.35 1.88
N TYR A 165 -24.07 -0.28 1.28
CA TYR A 165 -22.79 -0.54 1.92
C TYR A 165 -21.77 0.49 1.47
N ALA A 166 -20.90 0.90 2.40
CA ALA A 166 -19.83 1.84 2.13
C ALA A 166 -18.47 1.21 2.44
N SER A 167 -17.44 1.54 1.66
CA SER A 167 -16.05 1.23 1.96
C SER A 167 -15.13 2.40 1.63
N SER A 168 -13.93 2.41 2.21
CA SER A 168 -12.91 3.42 2.02
C SER A 168 -11.58 2.80 1.61
N ASP A 169 -10.77 3.53 0.86
CA ASP A 169 -9.40 3.14 0.55
C ASP A 169 -8.41 3.34 1.71
N LEU A 170 -8.85 3.78 2.89
CA LEU A 170 -7.99 4.06 4.04
C LEU A 170 -7.96 2.95 5.11
N GLY A 171 -8.77 1.90 4.98
CA GLY A 171 -8.81 0.82 5.96
C GLY A 171 -9.42 -0.48 5.43
N SER A 172 -9.50 -1.49 6.29
CA SER A 172 -10.01 -2.82 5.90
C SER A 172 -11.52 -2.86 5.66
N ASN A 173 -12.26 -1.96 6.32
CA ASN A 173 -13.74 -1.79 6.36
C ASN A 173 -14.56 -3.08 6.46
#